data_AF-A0A6G3MFA3-F1
#
_entry.id   AF-A0A6G3MFA3-F1
#
_cell.length_a   1.000
_cell.length_b   1.000
_cell.length_c   1.000
_cell.angle_alpha   90.00
_cell.angle_beta   90.00
_cell.angle_gamma   90.00
#
_symmetry.space_group_name_H-M   'P 1'
#
loop_
_entity.id
_entity.type
_entity.pdbx_description
1 polymer ?
#
loop_
_entity_poly.entity_id
_entity_poly.type
_entity_poly.pdbx_seq_one_letter_code
_entity_poly.pdbx_strand_id
1 'polypeptide(L)'
;MEKLPAFLTHSLSETDPEIYTLIMDEHKRQRTGLELIASENFTSVSVRECLGSCLTNKYSEGQPGKRYYGGNEYIDKIELLCQKRALKAFNLDETTWGVNVQPYSGSPANFAVYTGLLKPHDRIMGLNLPDGGHLTHGFMSKTKRVSATSIFWESIPYRINPLTGLIDYDELQKLAFSILPKLIIAGFSCYPRHLNYARFKTVADSVGALLMADISHISGLVSSGLSPNPFLYAHVVTTTAHKVLRGPRTGLIFYRKDKGPNHSDLENKINSAVFPGLQGGPHNNVIAGLATALKQVDTEEYKTYAGLVNSELIIIGY
;
A
#
# COMPACT_ATOMS: atom_id res chain seq x y z
N MET A 1 -15.33 42.09 14.63
CA MET A 1 -14.39 41.02 14.22
C MET A 1 -13.48 41.63 13.19
N GLU A 2 -12.17 41.65 13.43
CA GLU A 2 -11.21 41.99 12.38
C GLU A 2 -11.40 41.02 11.20
N LYS A 3 -11.35 41.54 9.98
CA LYS A 3 -11.37 40.68 8.78
C LYS A 3 -10.12 39.79 8.84
N LEU A 4 -10.31 38.48 8.63
CA LEU A 4 -9.19 37.57 8.49
C LEU A 4 -8.23 38.09 7.40
N PRO A 5 -6.91 37.89 7.57
CA PRO A 5 -5.95 38.25 6.52
C PRO A 5 -6.32 37.62 5.19
N ALA A 6 -6.23 38.43 4.13
CA ALA A 6 -6.61 38.03 2.76
C ALA A 6 -5.96 36.71 2.33
N PHE A 7 -4.70 36.47 2.70
CA PHE A 7 -3.96 35.25 2.35
C PHE A 7 -4.55 33.95 2.94
N LEU A 8 -5.45 34.04 3.92
CA LEU A 8 -6.16 32.88 4.49
C LEU A 8 -7.52 32.62 3.83
N THR A 9 -8.05 33.59 3.08
CA THR A 9 -9.44 33.55 2.58
C THR A 9 -9.56 33.69 1.06
N HIS A 10 -8.51 34.19 0.40
CA HIS A 10 -8.46 34.28 -1.06
C HIS A 10 -8.29 32.90 -1.69
N SER A 11 -8.81 32.76 -2.90
CA SER A 11 -8.64 31.55 -3.70
C SER A 11 -7.19 31.39 -4.18
N LEU A 12 -6.86 30.18 -4.65
CA LEU A 12 -5.54 29.89 -5.21
C LEU A 12 -5.21 30.81 -6.41
N SER A 13 -6.17 31.06 -7.31
CA SER A 13 -5.97 31.95 -8.46
C SER A 13 -5.68 33.40 -8.08
N GLU A 14 -6.10 33.84 -6.89
CA GLU A 14 -5.85 35.20 -6.39
C GLU A 14 -4.55 35.28 -5.59
N THR A 15 -4.23 34.23 -4.83
CA THR A 15 -3.06 34.20 -3.93
C THR A 15 -1.80 33.75 -4.64
N ASP A 16 -1.91 32.77 -5.54
CA ASP A 16 -0.81 32.18 -6.31
C ASP A 16 -1.27 31.83 -7.75
N PRO A 17 -1.36 32.84 -8.63
CA PRO A 17 -1.75 32.64 -10.03
C PRO A 17 -0.77 31.74 -10.81
N GLU A 18 0.50 31.65 -10.39
CA GLU A 18 1.51 30.81 -11.04
C GLU A 18 1.19 29.33 -10.84
N ILE A 19 0.97 28.91 -9.58
CA ILE A 19 0.57 27.52 -9.28
C ILE A 19 -0.79 27.20 -9.89
N TYR A 20 -1.75 28.15 -9.85
CA TYR A 20 -3.04 27.94 -10.51
C TYR A 20 -2.88 27.63 -12.01
N THR A 21 -2.04 28.40 -12.71
CA THR A 21 -1.77 28.19 -14.15
C THR A 21 -1.16 26.82 -14.40
N LEU A 22 -0.16 26.42 -13.62
CA LEU A 22 0.47 25.09 -13.75
C LEU A 22 -0.51 23.94 -13.50
N ILE A 23 -1.44 24.07 -12.54
CA ILE A 23 -2.49 23.06 -12.30
C ILE A 23 -3.44 22.97 -13.50
N MET A 24 -3.77 24.10 -14.15
CA MET A 24 -4.61 24.11 -15.35
C MET A 24 -3.91 23.51 -16.56
N ASP A 25 -2.61 23.73 -16.71
CA ASP A 25 -1.80 23.10 -17.75
C ASP A 25 -1.71 21.58 -17.55
N GLU A 26 -1.50 21.09 -16.32
CA GLU A 26 -1.52 19.65 -16.04
C GLU A 26 -2.90 19.04 -16.25
N HIS A 27 -3.98 19.73 -15.87
CA HIS A 27 -5.34 19.29 -16.15
C HIS A 27 -5.58 19.15 -17.66
N LYS A 28 -5.08 20.10 -18.47
CA LYS A 28 -5.15 20.02 -19.93
C LYS A 28 -4.35 18.83 -20.44
N ARG A 29 -3.11 18.62 -19.98
CA ARG A 29 -2.26 17.49 -20.37
C ARG A 29 -2.99 16.16 -20.17
N GLN A 30 -3.50 15.92 -18.96
CA GLN A 30 -4.24 14.69 -18.62
C GLN A 30 -5.49 14.47 -19.47
N ARG A 31 -6.21 15.55 -19.81
CA ARG A 31 -7.43 15.47 -20.62
C ARG A 31 -7.14 15.13 -22.09
N THR A 32 -5.96 15.49 -22.58
CA THR A 32 -5.60 15.34 -24.01
C THR A 32 -4.63 14.18 -24.28
N GLY A 33 -4.07 13.57 -23.24
CA GLY A 33 -3.12 12.46 -23.34
C GLY A 33 -3.79 11.08 -23.25
N LEU A 34 -3.12 10.07 -23.79
CA LEU A 34 -3.41 8.66 -23.53
C LEU A 34 -2.47 8.18 -22.42
N GLU A 35 -2.98 8.10 -21.20
CA GLU A 35 -2.18 7.69 -20.03
C GLU A 35 -2.10 6.16 -19.95
N LEU A 36 -0.97 5.59 -20.38
CA LEU A 36 -0.71 4.15 -20.40
C LEU A 36 0.27 3.68 -19.31
N ILE A 37 0.58 4.55 -18.34
CA ILE A 37 1.43 4.19 -17.20
C ILE A 37 0.61 3.34 -16.23
N ALA A 38 0.95 2.05 -16.09
CA ALA A 38 0.18 1.08 -15.30
C ALA A 38 -0.01 1.41 -13.80
N SER A 39 0.78 2.34 -13.25
CA SER A 39 0.69 2.79 -11.86
C SER A 39 -0.11 4.07 -11.68
N GLU A 40 -0.58 4.70 -12.76
CA GLU A 40 -1.37 5.92 -12.72
C GLU A 40 -2.88 5.63 -12.84
N ASN A 41 -3.67 6.55 -12.31
CA ASN A 41 -5.13 6.52 -12.39
C ASN A 41 -5.70 7.90 -12.06
N PHE A 42 -6.97 8.13 -12.40
CA PHE A 42 -7.70 9.35 -12.07
C PHE A 42 -8.61 9.12 -10.86
N THR A 43 -8.30 9.77 -9.74
CA THR A 43 -9.15 9.67 -8.54
C THR A 43 -10.45 10.45 -8.69
N SER A 44 -11.44 10.12 -7.85
CA SER A 44 -12.76 10.75 -7.92
C SER A 44 -12.78 12.16 -7.34
N VAL A 45 -13.75 12.98 -7.78
CA VAL A 45 -13.97 14.34 -7.26
C VAL A 45 -14.15 14.32 -5.74
N SER A 46 -14.97 13.39 -5.23
CA SER A 46 -15.24 13.26 -3.79
C SER A 46 -14.00 12.90 -2.96
N VAL A 47 -13.02 12.20 -3.55
CA VAL A 47 -11.73 11.97 -2.87
C VAL A 47 -10.94 13.28 -2.81
N ARG A 48 -10.89 14.07 -3.89
CA ARG A 48 -10.22 15.38 -3.91
C ARG A 48 -10.85 16.38 -2.94
N GLU A 49 -12.18 16.37 -2.80
CA GLU A 49 -12.91 17.19 -1.81
C GLU A 49 -12.46 16.87 -0.38
N CYS A 50 -12.24 15.59 -0.04
CA CYS A 50 -11.71 15.20 1.27
C CYS A 50 -10.29 15.74 1.49
N LEU A 51 -9.43 15.69 0.46
CA LEU A 51 -8.03 16.15 0.53
C LEU A 51 -7.92 17.65 0.82
N GLY A 52 -8.83 18.46 0.25
CA GLY A 52 -8.89 19.91 0.47
C GLY A 52 -9.71 20.35 1.70
N SER A 53 -10.14 19.42 2.54
CA SER A 53 -11.01 19.72 3.69
C SER A 53 -10.25 20.24 4.92
N CYS A 54 -10.99 20.73 5.91
CA CYS A 54 -10.45 21.22 7.19
C CYS A 54 -9.73 20.14 8.02
N LEU A 55 -9.84 18.85 7.65
CA LEU A 55 -9.22 17.75 8.38
C LEU A 55 -7.68 17.86 8.41
N THR A 56 -7.07 18.55 7.44
CA THR A 56 -5.63 18.81 7.42
C THR A 56 -5.14 19.61 8.64
N ASN A 57 -6.03 20.34 9.32
CA ASN A 57 -5.67 21.21 10.44
C ASN A 57 -5.50 20.43 11.75
N LYS A 58 -6.00 19.19 11.84
CA LYS A 58 -6.06 18.46 13.10
C LYS A 58 -4.85 17.56 13.28
N TYR A 59 -4.15 17.75 14.41
CA TYR A 59 -3.09 16.85 14.86
C TYR A 59 -3.67 15.73 15.75
N SER A 60 -3.35 14.47 15.45
CA SER A 60 -4.02 13.29 16.03
C SER A 60 -3.08 12.10 16.24
N GLU A 61 -1.85 12.35 16.71
CA GLU A 61 -0.90 11.29 17.07
C GLU A 61 -1.49 10.22 18.00
N GLY A 62 -1.10 8.97 17.75
CA GLY A 62 -1.66 7.78 18.37
C GLY A 62 -2.70 7.06 17.49
N GLN A 63 -3.47 6.19 18.12
CA GLN A 63 -4.56 5.42 17.50
C GLN A 63 -5.92 5.89 18.05
N PRO A 64 -7.04 5.60 17.37
CA PRO A 64 -8.37 5.89 17.89
C PRO A 64 -8.56 5.43 19.34
N GLY A 65 -9.09 6.29 20.21
CA GLY A 65 -9.25 6.04 21.65
C GLY A 65 -7.97 6.08 22.49
N LYS A 66 -6.79 6.22 21.87
CA LYS A 66 -5.47 6.30 22.53
C LYS A 66 -4.63 7.43 21.92
N ARG A 67 -5.23 8.62 21.83
CA ARG A 67 -4.58 9.82 21.27
C ARG A 67 -3.74 10.54 22.34
N TYR A 68 -2.66 11.15 21.90
CA TYR A 68 -1.82 12.01 22.74
C TYR A 68 -2.42 13.40 22.97
N TYR A 69 -3.33 13.82 22.07
CA TYR A 69 -3.96 15.14 22.09
C TYR A 69 -5.50 15.03 22.17
N GLY A 70 -6.13 16.03 22.79
CA GLY A 70 -7.58 16.18 22.84
C GLY A 70 -8.22 16.61 21.50
N GLY A 71 -9.56 16.63 21.48
CA GLY A 71 -10.35 17.16 20.36
C GLY A 71 -10.42 16.26 19.12
N ASN A 72 -10.17 14.95 19.26
CA ASN A 72 -10.11 13.99 18.15
C ASN A 72 -11.42 13.18 17.95
N GLU A 73 -12.55 13.62 18.52
CA GLU A 73 -13.82 12.88 18.47
C GLU A 73 -14.22 12.48 17.03
N TYR A 74 -14.15 13.43 16.09
CA TYR A 74 -14.49 13.17 14.69
C TYR A 74 -13.37 12.49 13.91
N ILE A 75 -12.11 12.74 14.28
CA ILE A 75 -10.95 12.08 13.66
C ILE A 75 -10.99 10.58 13.95
N ASP A 76 -11.29 10.19 15.19
CA ASP A 76 -11.43 8.79 15.58
C ASP A 76 -12.57 8.11 14.81
N LYS A 77 -13.73 8.79 14.67
CA LYS A 77 -14.84 8.27 13.86
C LYS A 77 -14.44 8.06 12.38
N ILE A 78 -13.69 8.98 11.81
CA ILE A 78 -13.20 8.90 10.41
C ILE A 78 -12.21 7.75 10.25
N GLU A 79 -11.23 7.63 11.15
CA GLU A 79 -10.20 6.60 11.06
C GLU A 79 -10.79 5.20 11.28
N LEU A 80 -11.65 5.02 12.28
CA LEU A 80 -12.36 3.75 12.52
C LEU A 80 -13.26 3.38 11.32
N LEU A 81 -13.95 4.36 10.72
CA LEU A 81 -14.73 4.13 9.51
C LEU A 81 -13.85 3.71 8.33
N CYS A 82 -12.67 4.33 8.19
CA CYS A 82 -11.70 3.96 7.17
C CYS A 82 -11.21 2.52 7.35
N GLN A 83 -10.83 2.14 8.57
CA GLN A 83 -10.38 0.78 8.92
C GLN A 83 -11.48 -0.24 8.61
N LYS A 84 -12.72 0.02 9.07
CA LYS A 84 -13.88 -0.84 8.79
C LYS A 84 -14.12 -1.03 7.30
N ARG A 85 -14.09 0.07 6.53
CA ARG A 85 -14.28 0.01 5.07
C ARG A 85 -13.12 -0.71 4.37
N ALA A 86 -11.90 -0.58 4.86
CA ALA A 86 -10.75 -1.28 4.31
C ALA A 86 -10.92 -2.79 4.47
N LEU A 87 -11.26 -3.27 5.67
CA LEU A 87 -11.53 -4.69 5.89
C LEU A 87 -12.70 -5.19 5.03
N LYS A 88 -13.80 -4.42 4.96
CA LYS A 88 -14.96 -4.77 4.13
C LYS A 88 -14.62 -4.86 2.64
N ALA A 89 -13.91 -3.88 2.09
CA ALA A 89 -13.57 -3.81 0.67
C ALA A 89 -12.74 -5.01 0.19
N PHE A 90 -11.99 -5.66 1.09
CA PHE A 90 -11.23 -6.88 0.81
C PHE A 90 -11.90 -8.16 1.34
N ASN A 91 -13.17 -8.06 1.78
CA ASN A 91 -13.95 -9.16 2.36
C ASN A 91 -13.23 -9.89 3.51
N LEU A 92 -12.68 -9.11 4.44
CA LEU A 92 -11.90 -9.63 5.57
C LEU A 92 -12.72 -9.61 6.86
N ASP A 93 -12.62 -10.69 7.62
CA ASP A 93 -13.18 -10.79 8.96
C ASP A 93 -12.34 -9.98 9.96
N GLU A 94 -12.96 -9.00 10.60
CA GLU A 94 -12.31 -8.12 11.58
C GLU A 94 -11.80 -8.84 12.83
N THR A 95 -12.18 -10.09 13.08
CA THR A 95 -11.64 -10.89 14.18
C THR A 95 -10.28 -11.51 13.83
N THR A 96 -10.04 -11.78 12.54
CA THR A 96 -8.81 -12.43 12.05
C THR A 96 -7.86 -11.46 11.34
N TRP A 97 -8.36 -10.30 10.91
CA TRP A 97 -7.58 -9.25 10.25
C TRP A 97 -7.75 -7.89 10.91
N GLY A 98 -6.64 -7.17 11.01
CA GLY A 98 -6.60 -5.75 11.33
C GLY A 98 -5.96 -4.97 10.18
N VAL A 99 -6.06 -3.63 10.26
CA VAL A 99 -5.49 -2.74 9.25
C VAL A 99 -5.00 -1.45 9.89
N ASN A 100 -3.80 -1.02 9.50
CA ASN A 100 -3.29 0.33 9.75
C ASN A 100 -3.45 1.16 8.46
N VAL A 101 -4.11 2.31 8.58
CA VAL A 101 -4.45 3.23 7.47
C VAL A 101 -3.66 4.54 7.51
N GLN A 102 -2.67 4.64 8.40
CA GLN A 102 -1.85 5.82 8.58
C GLN A 102 -0.57 5.92 7.71
N PRO A 103 -0.03 4.87 7.06
CA PRO A 103 1.17 5.02 6.24
C PRO A 103 1.02 6.08 5.16
N TYR A 104 1.99 6.99 5.07
CA TYR A 104 1.92 8.11 4.12
C TYR A 104 1.94 7.69 2.66
N SER A 105 2.52 6.51 2.35
CA SER A 105 2.52 5.93 1.00
C SER A 105 2.90 4.43 1.07
N GLY A 106 3.01 3.77 -0.08
CA GLY A 106 3.39 2.36 -0.17
C GLY A 106 4.81 2.06 0.33
N SER A 107 5.79 2.90 -0.02
CA SER A 107 7.17 2.69 0.43
C SER A 107 7.33 2.77 1.96
N PRO A 108 6.79 3.80 2.64
CA PRO A 108 6.75 3.82 4.10
C PRO A 108 5.95 2.67 4.72
N ALA A 109 4.86 2.22 4.07
CA ALA A 109 4.09 1.07 4.56
C ALA A 109 4.95 -0.19 4.61
N ASN A 110 5.66 -0.51 3.53
CA ASN A 110 6.58 -1.64 3.48
C ASN A 110 7.70 -1.50 4.53
N PHE A 111 8.30 -0.30 4.63
CA PHE A 111 9.37 -0.04 5.59
C PHE A 111 8.92 -0.19 7.05
N ALA A 112 7.68 0.21 7.37
CA ALA A 112 7.09 0.03 8.69
C ALA A 112 6.86 -1.44 9.04
N VAL A 113 6.44 -2.26 8.07
CA VAL A 113 6.35 -3.72 8.26
C VAL A 113 7.71 -4.30 8.61
N TYR A 114 8.76 -3.96 7.85
CA TYR A 114 10.10 -4.47 8.13
C TYR A 114 10.58 -4.01 9.50
N THR A 115 10.39 -2.73 9.84
CA THR A 115 10.81 -2.15 11.12
C THR A 115 10.09 -2.80 12.32
N GLY A 116 8.79 -3.07 12.19
CA GLY A 116 8.02 -3.68 13.28
C GLY A 116 8.30 -5.17 13.47
N LEU A 117 8.57 -5.89 12.38
CA LEU A 117 8.60 -7.35 12.40
C LEU A 117 10.01 -7.95 12.36
N LEU A 118 11.01 -7.18 11.92
CA LEU A 118 12.37 -7.64 11.71
C LEU A 118 13.35 -6.83 12.55
N LYS A 119 14.47 -7.46 12.91
CA LYS A 119 15.63 -6.76 13.46
C LYS A 119 16.45 -6.16 12.32
N PRO A 120 17.23 -5.09 12.57
CA PRO A 120 18.24 -4.64 11.62
C PRO A 120 19.12 -5.81 11.17
N HIS A 121 19.43 -5.86 9.87
CA HIS A 121 20.22 -6.91 9.22
C HIS A 121 19.57 -8.31 9.14
N ASP A 122 18.31 -8.48 9.58
CA ASP A 122 17.56 -9.69 9.23
C ASP A 122 17.43 -9.79 7.69
N ARG A 123 17.34 -11.03 7.20
CA ARG A 123 17.31 -11.32 5.77
C ARG A 123 15.91 -11.20 5.19
N ILE A 124 15.79 -10.52 4.05
CA ILE A 124 14.54 -10.33 3.31
C ILE A 124 14.71 -10.86 1.89
N MET A 125 13.69 -11.53 1.37
CA MET A 125 13.62 -11.92 -0.04
C MET A 125 12.49 -11.20 -0.76
N GLY A 126 12.79 -10.63 -1.93
CA GLY A 126 11.83 -9.98 -2.82
C GLY A 126 12.19 -10.25 -4.28
N LEU A 127 11.26 -9.99 -5.20
CA LEU A 127 11.53 -10.14 -6.63
C LEU A 127 12.63 -9.15 -7.06
N ASN A 128 13.60 -9.61 -7.84
CA ASN A 128 14.64 -8.76 -8.40
C ASN A 128 14.03 -7.57 -9.17
N LEU A 129 14.57 -6.36 -9.00
CA LEU A 129 14.00 -5.15 -9.61
C LEU A 129 13.92 -5.23 -11.14
N PRO A 130 15.00 -5.58 -11.88
CA PRO A 130 14.92 -5.83 -13.34
C PRO A 130 13.96 -6.94 -13.77
N ASP A 131 13.59 -7.85 -12.87
CA ASP A 131 12.71 -8.98 -13.17
C ASP A 131 11.24 -8.65 -12.84
N GLY A 132 10.95 -7.38 -12.50
CA GLY A 132 9.59 -6.90 -12.22
C GLY A 132 9.32 -6.54 -10.76
N GLY A 133 10.30 -6.68 -9.88
CA GLY A 133 10.19 -6.29 -8.46
C GLY A 133 10.03 -4.78 -8.25
N HIS A 134 9.91 -4.38 -6.99
CA HIS A 134 9.87 -2.95 -6.61
C HIS A 134 11.07 -2.58 -5.74
N LEU A 135 11.51 -1.32 -5.80
CA LEU A 135 12.66 -0.81 -5.05
C LEU A 135 12.59 -1.14 -3.54
N THR A 136 11.39 -1.08 -2.95
CA THR A 136 11.19 -1.31 -1.51
C THR A 136 11.30 -2.77 -1.10
N HIS A 137 11.39 -3.70 -2.05
CA HIS A 137 11.60 -5.12 -1.77
C HIS A 137 13.08 -5.46 -1.60
N GLY A 138 13.95 -4.46 -1.79
CA GLY A 138 15.41 -4.60 -1.73
C GLY A 138 16.01 -4.38 -3.12
N PHE A 139 16.94 -3.44 -3.22
CA PHE A 139 17.70 -3.20 -4.44
C PHE A 139 19.09 -2.68 -4.12
N MET A 140 20.09 -3.39 -4.64
CA MET A 140 21.49 -3.01 -4.57
C MET A 140 22.21 -3.40 -5.85
N SER A 141 23.19 -2.60 -6.26
CA SER A 141 24.16 -2.96 -7.28
C SER A 141 25.35 -3.68 -6.65
N LYS A 142 26.33 -4.08 -7.47
CA LYS A 142 27.61 -4.63 -6.98
C LYS A 142 28.38 -3.67 -6.06
N THR A 143 28.14 -2.37 -6.18
CA THR A 143 28.93 -1.32 -5.51
C THR A 143 28.11 -0.46 -4.55
N LYS A 144 26.78 -0.55 -4.56
CA LYS A 144 25.93 0.34 -3.77
C LYS A 144 24.61 -0.30 -3.37
N ARG A 145 24.26 -0.21 -2.08
CA ARG A 145 22.91 -0.43 -1.57
C ARG A 145 22.06 0.80 -1.93
N VAL A 146 21.09 0.64 -2.82
CA VAL A 146 20.31 1.76 -3.39
C VAL A 146 19.03 1.98 -2.58
N SER A 147 18.29 0.90 -2.35
CA SER A 147 17.07 0.94 -1.53
C SER A 147 17.42 1.02 -0.05
N ALA A 148 16.67 1.83 0.71
CA ALA A 148 16.75 1.84 2.17
C ALA A 148 16.54 0.43 2.76
N THR A 149 15.68 -0.39 2.16
CA THR A 149 15.51 -1.79 2.55
C THR A 149 16.83 -2.54 2.55
N SER A 150 17.64 -2.38 1.49
CA SER A 150 18.96 -3.02 1.39
C SER A 150 20.02 -2.37 2.27
N ILE A 151 19.78 -1.18 2.82
CA ILE A 151 20.72 -0.52 3.75
C ILE A 151 20.52 -1.07 5.17
N PHE A 152 19.26 -1.15 5.61
CA PHE A 152 18.92 -1.55 6.98
C PHE A 152 18.72 -3.06 7.17
N TRP A 153 18.43 -3.80 6.09
CA TRP A 153 18.27 -5.25 6.08
C TRP A 153 19.11 -5.90 4.98
N GLU A 154 19.35 -7.21 5.12
CA GLU A 154 20.07 -7.99 4.13
C GLU A 154 19.08 -8.52 3.08
N SER A 155 18.90 -7.78 1.99
CA SER A 155 17.99 -8.17 0.91
C SER A 155 18.67 -9.10 -0.09
N ILE A 156 18.07 -10.26 -0.37
CA ILE A 156 18.53 -11.21 -1.38
C ILE A 156 17.39 -11.46 -2.38
N PRO A 157 17.56 -11.14 -3.68
CA PRO A 157 16.47 -11.25 -4.62
C PRO A 157 16.23 -12.69 -5.06
N TYR A 158 14.95 -13.07 -5.23
CA TYR A 158 14.58 -14.18 -6.11
C TYR A 158 14.28 -13.65 -7.52
N ARG A 159 14.27 -14.54 -8.51
CA ARG A 159 14.28 -14.17 -9.93
C ARG A 159 13.19 -14.87 -10.73
N ILE A 160 12.99 -14.40 -11.95
CA ILE A 160 12.25 -15.14 -12.97
C ILE A 160 13.16 -16.14 -13.69
N ASN A 161 12.56 -17.18 -14.25
CA ASN A 161 13.20 -18.00 -15.26
C ASN A 161 13.20 -17.22 -16.60
N PRO A 162 14.38 -16.88 -17.16
CA PRO A 162 14.47 -16.01 -18.34
C PRO A 162 13.90 -16.64 -19.61
N LEU A 163 13.73 -17.96 -19.67
CA LEU A 163 13.15 -18.65 -20.82
C LEU A 163 11.62 -18.56 -20.84
N THR A 164 10.99 -18.55 -19.65
CA THR A 164 9.52 -18.54 -19.53
C THR A 164 8.97 -17.16 -19.16
N GLY A 165 9.80 -16.28 -18.60
CA GLY A 165 9.39 -15.00 -18.03
C GLY A 165 8.61 -15.13 -16.72
N LEU A 166 8.48 -16.33 -16.16
CA LEU A 166 7.74 -16.60 -14.93
C LEU A 166 8.68 -16.68 -13.72
N ILE A 167 8.19 -16.33 -12.53
CA ILE A 167 8.94 -16.53 -11.27
C ILE A 167 9.38 -17.99 -11.16
N ASP A 168 10.66 -18.20 -10.88
CA ASP A 168 11.21 -19.54 -10.63
C ASP A 168 11.00 -19.91 -9.15
N TYR A 169 9.85 -20.54 -8.88
CA TYR A 169 9.46 -20.90 -7.52
C TYR A 169 10.35 -22.00 -6.90
N ASP A 170 10.97 -22.84 -7.73
CA ASP A 170 11.84 -23.91 -7.24
C ASP A 170 13.20 -23.35 -6.84
N GLU A 171 13.73 -22.40 -7.62
CA GLU A 171 14.93 -21.67 -7.24
C GLU A 171 14.68 -20.76 -6.02
N LEU A 172 13.52 -20.10 -5.94
CA LEU A 172 13.09 -19.38 -4.74
C LEU A 172 13.14 -20.31 -3.50
N GLN A 173 12.61 -21.54 -3.60
CA GLN A 173 12.63 -22.49 -2.49
C GLN A 173 14.07 -22.88 -2.10
N LYS A 174 14.90 -23.28 -3.08
CA LYS A 174 16.30 -23.67 -2.82
C LYS A 174 17.09 -22.55 -2.16
N LEU A 175 16.93 -21.32 -2.67
CA LEU A 175 17.58 -20.15 -2.14
C LEU A 175 17.10 -19.85 -0.71
N ALA A 176 15.79 -19.87 -0.46
CA ALA A 176 15.21 -19.65 0.86
C ALA A 176 15.77 -20.64 1.91
N PHE A 177 15.90 -21.93 1.56
CA PHE A 177 16.54 -22.91 2.45
C PHE A 177 18.00 -22.59 2.76
N SER A 178 18.73 -22.06 1.79
CA SER A 178 20.15 -21.75 1.93
C SER A 178 20.40 -20.50 2.77
N ILE A 179 19.52 -19.50 2.68
CA ILE A 179 19.71 -18.20 3.32
C ILE A 179 18.78 -17.93 4.50
N LEU A 180 17.77 -18.77 4.75
CA LEU A 180 16.86 -18.69 5.89
C LEU A 180 16.32 -17.25 6.11
N PRO A 181 15.56 -16.70 5.15
CA PRO A 181 15.03 -15.35 5.27
C PRO A 181 14.06 -15.25 6.45
N LYS A 182 13.96 -14.06 7.04
CA LYS A 182 12.92 -13.77 8.05
C LYS A 182 11.61 -13.33 7.41
N LEU A 183 11.66 -12.80 6.20
CA LEU A 183 10.49 -12.36 5.46
C LEU A 183 10.68 -12.60 3.95
N ILE A 184 9.64 -13.15 3.32
CA ILE A 184 9.52 -13.31 1.88
C ILE A 184 8.39 -12.41 1.39
N ILE A 185 8.67 -11.60 0.38
CA ILE A 185 7.72 -10.66 -0.23
C ILE A 185 7.17 -11.30 -1.51
N ALA A 186 5.86 -11.47 -1.58
CA ALA A 186 5.12 -11.80 -2.80
C ALA A 186 4.48 -10.53 -3.36
N GLY A 187 5.20 -9.82 -4.22
CA GLY A 187 4.73 -8.58 -4.83
C GLY A 187 5.59 -8.16 -6.01
N PHE A 188 5.06 -7.26 -6.83
CA PHE A 188 5.72 -6.80 -8.05
C PHE A 188 5.24 -5.41 -8.47
N SER A 189 6.01 -4.77 -9.34
CA SER A 189 5.61 -3.59 -10.10
C SER A 189 5.38 -3.87 -11.57
N CYS A 190 6.14 -4.80 -12.16
CA CYS A 190 6.05 -5.13 -13.58
C CYS A 190 6.13 -6.64 -13.78
N TYR A 191 5.01 -7.34 -13.56
CA TYR A 191 4.90 -8.77 -13.78
C TYR A 191 3.48 -9.10 -14.29
N PRO A 192 3.31 -9.62 -15.52
CA PRO A 192 2.01 -9.69 -16.18
C PRO A 192 1.18 -10.93 -15.80
N ARG A 193 1.62 -11.72 -14.80
CA ARG A 193 0.97 -12.97 -14.40
C ARG A 193 0.58 -12.94 -12.93
N HIS A 194 -0.42 -13.73 -12.57
CA HIS A 194 -0.78 -13.89 -11.17
C HIS A 194 0.33 -14.59 -10.38
N LEU A 195 0.48 -14.21 -9.11
CA LEU A 195 1.37 -14.89 -8.19
C LEU A 195 0.72 -16.15 -7.63
N ASN A 196 1.53 -17.20 -7.46
CA ASN A 196 1.11 -18.41 -6.76
C ASN A 196 1.35 -18.25 -5.26
N TYR A 197 0.43 -17.59 -4.57
CA TYR A 197 0.54 -17.31 -3.13
C TYR A 197 0.61 -18.59 -2.28
N ALA A 198 -0.03 -19.68 -2.70
CA ALA A 198 0.08 -20.98 -2.04
C ALA A 198 1.53 -21.49 -2.06
N ARG A 199 2.20 -21.38 -3.22
CA ARG A 199 3.61 -21.77 -3.36
C ARG A 199 4.52 -20.90 -2.51
N PHE A 200 4.30 -19.58 -2.49
CA PHE A 200 5.02 -18.68 -1.58
C PHE A 200 4.84 -19.07 -0.11
N LYS A 201 3.61 -19.42 0.30
CA LYS A 201 3.31 -19.85 1.67
C LYS A 201 4.04 -21.14 2.03
N THR A 202 4.04 -22.14 1.15
CA THR A 202 4.80 -23.38 1.35
C THR A 202 6.30 -23.09 1.57
N VAL A 203 6.89 -22.20 0.78
CA VAL A 203 8.31 -21.83 0.93
C VAL A 203 8.56 -21.07 2.22
N ALA A 204 7.71 -20.09 2.55
CA ALA A 204 7.85 -19.32 3.78
C ALA A 204 7.76 -20.22 5.02
N ASP A 205 6.79 -21.14 5.05
CA ASP A 205 6.61 -22.07 6.16
C ASP A 205 7.77 -23.05 6.30
N SER A 206 8.35 -23.52 5.19
CA SER A 206 9.45 -24.49 5.23
C SER A 206 10.74 -23.93 5.83
N VAL A 207 10.87 -22.61 5.91
CA VAL A 207 12.03 -21.92 6.52
C VAL A 207 11.66 -21.05 7.72
N GLY A 208 10.39 -21.08 8.15
CA GLY A 208 9.88 -20.28 9.26
C GLY A 208 9.87 -18.77 9.02
N ALA A 209 9.74 -18.34 7.76
CA ALA A 209 9.67 -16.92 7.37
C ALA A 209 8.25 -16.37 7.47
N LEU A 210 8.14 -15.05 7.62
CA LEU A 210 6.91 -14.34 7.37
C LEU A 210 6.65 -14.23 5.85
N LEU A 211 5.39 -14.43 5.43
CA LEU A 211 4.95 -14.10 4.09
C LEU A 211 4.25 -12.74 4.10
N MET A 212 4.78 -11.80 3.33
CA MET A 212 4.18 -10.49 3.09
C MET A 212 3.75 -10.40 1.63
N ALA A 213 2.51 -10.01 1.34
CA ALA A 213 2.07 -9.71 -0.02
C ALA A 213 2.03 -8.19 -0.23
N ASP A 214 2.74 -7.67 -1.24
CA ASP A 214 2.60 -6.28 -1.68
C ASP A 214 1.72 -6.26 -2.93
N ILE A 215 0.47 -5.89 -2.75
CA ILE A 215 -0.56 -5.93 -3.80
C ILE A 215 -0.80 -4.58 -4.45
N SER A 216 0.14 -3.64 -4.31
CA SER A 216 -0.03 -2.24 -4.75
C SER A 216 -0.57 -2.08 -6.18
N HIS A 217 -0.11 -2.92 -7.13
CA HIS A 217 -0.54 -2.87 -8.53
C HIS A 217 -1.86 -3.59 -8.83
N ILE A 218 -2.33 -4.46 -7.94
CA ILE A 218 -3.49 -5.34 -8.17
C ILE A 218 -4.58 -5.21 -7.12
N SER A 219 -4.46 -4.27 -6.17
CA SER A 219 -5.34 -4.17 -5.01
C SER A 219 -6.82 -4.04 -5.36
N GLY A 220 -7.15 -3.25 -6.39
CA GLY A 220 -8.51 -3.13 -6.95
C GLY A 220 -9.03 -4.40 -7.63
N LEU A 221 -8.14 -5.21 -8.21
CA LEU A 221 -8.50 -6.52 -8.79
C LEU A 221 -8.72 -7.55 -7.67
N VAL A 222 -7.88 -7.52 -6.62
CA VAL A 222 -8.02 -8.37 -5.44
C VAL A 222 -9.33 -8.05 -4.70
N SER A 223 -9.63 -6.77 -4.45
CA SER A 223 -10.88 -6.36 -3.78
C SER A 223 -12.13 -6.76 -4.57
N SER A 224 -12.03 -6.81 -5.90
CA SER A 224 -13.12 -7.21 -6.79
C SER A 224 -13.21 -8.73 -7.04
N GLY A 225 -12.31 -9.53 -6.46
CA GLY A 225 -12.27 -10.99 -6.66
C GLY A 225 -11.77 -11.44 -8.04
N LEU A 226 -11.13 -10.55 -8.80
CA LEU A 226 -10.64 -10.80 -10.16
C LEU A 226 -9.16 -11.24 -10.21
N SER A 227 -8.50 -11.28 -9.06
CA SER A 227 -7.12 -11.76 -8.91
C SER A 227 -7.06 -12.73 -7.73
N PRO A 228 -6.15 -13.74 -7.73
CA PRO A 228 -6.00 -14.66 -6.61
C PRO A 228 -5.85 -13.93 -5.27
N ASN A 229 -6.54 -14.42 -4.25
CA ASN A 229 -6.63 -13.76 -2.97
C ASN A 229 -5.36 -13.98 -2.12
N PRO A 230 -4.51 -12.95 -1.89
CA PRO A 230 -3.31 -13.07 -1.06
C PRO A 230 -3.64 -13.26 0.44
N PHE A 231 -4.80 -12.79 0.90
CA PHE A 231 -5.20 -12.83 2.32
C PHE A 231 -5.47 -14.26 2.82
N LEU A 232 -5.61 -15.24 1.92
CA LEU A 232 -5.68 -16.66 2.30
C LEU A 232 -4.34 -17.21 2.81
N TYR A 233 -3.22 -16.57 2.44
CA TYR A 233 -1.89 -17.14 2.59
C TYR A 233 -0.94 -16.22 3.37
N ALA A 234 -0.99 -14.91 3.11
CA ALA A 234 -0.06 -13.95 3.67
C ALA A 234 -0.33 -13.70 5.16
N HIS A 235 0.73 -13.38 5.90
CA HIS A 235 0.64 -12.92 7.28
C HIS A 235 0.39 -11.41 7.35
N VAL A 236 0.94 -10.68 6.37
CA VAL A 236 0.82 -9.23 6.21
C VAL A 236 0.54 -8.92 4.75
N VAL A 237 -0.34 -7.96 4.48
CA VAL A 237 -0.59 -7.46 3.13
C VAL A 237 -0.41 -5.96 3.12
N THR A 238 0.44 -5.44 2.25
CA THR A 238 0.60 -4.00 2.04
C THR A 238 0.06 -3.59 0.69
N THR A 239 -0.38 -2.34 0.58
CA THR A 239 -0.82 -1.77 -0.69
C THR A 239 -0.74 -0.25 -0.68
N THR A 240 -0.51 0.32 -1.86
CA THR A 240 -0.90 1.71 -2.14
C THR A 240 -2.41 1.84 -2.39
N ALA A 241 -2.97 3.02 -2.15
CA ALA A 241 -4.38 3.30 -2.44
C ALA A 241 -4.66 3.98 -3.79
N HIS A 242 -3.66 4.50 -4.50
CA HIS A 242 -3.86 5.39 -5.67
C HIS A 242 -3.89 4.72 -7.04
N LYS A 243 -3.32 3.52 -7.19
CA LYS A 243 -3.18 2.81 -8.49
C LYS A 243 -4.52 2.28 -8.99
N VAL A 244 -4.65 0.99 -9.24
CA VAL A 244 -5.92 0.37 -9.64
C VAL A 244 -7.03 0.59 -8.58
N LEU A 245 -6.69 0.75 -7.29
CA LEU A 245 -7.65 1.09 -6.23
C LEU A 245 -8.24 2.52 -6.34
N ARG A 246 -7.59 3.41 -7.11
CA ARG A 246 -8.10 4.73 -7.53
C ARG A 246 -8.43 5.73 -6.40
N GLY A 247 -7.90 5.51 -5.21
CA GLY A 247 -7.99 6.41 -4.05
C GLY A 247 -6.89 7.47 -4.00
N PRO A 248 -6.68 8.11 -2.83
CA PRO A 248 -5.62 9.11 -2.66
C PRO A 248 -4.23 8.48 -2.54
N ARG A 249 -3.18 9.30 -2.57
CA ARG A 249 -1.80 8.85 -2.32
C ARG A 249 -1.61 8.54 -0.83
N THR A 250 -1.71 7.27 -0.47
CA THR A 250 -1.46 6.71 0.86
C THR A 250 -1.14 5.21 0.76
N GLY A 251 -0.70 4.59 1.86
CA GLY A 251 -0.50 3.15 2.00
C GLY A 251 -1.38 2.55 3.10
N LEU A 252 -1.66 1.25 2.97
CA LEU A 252 -2.32 0.45 4.00
C LEU A 252 -1.44 -0.73 4.37
N ILE A 253 -1.52 -1.16 5.63
CA ILE A 253 -0.92 -2.39 6.12
C ILE A 253 -2.01 -3.22 6.79
N PHE A 254 -2.40 -4.32 6.15
CA PHE A 254 -3.24 -5.34 6.74
C PHE A 254 -2.39 -6.40 7.43
N TYR A 255 -2.85 -6.91 8.57
CA TYR A 255 -2.14 -7.93 9.33
C TYR A 255 -3.09 -8.92 9.97
N ARG A 256 -2.63 -10.17 10.09
CA ARG A 256 -3.34 -11.22 10.83
C ARG A 256 -3.37 -10.90 12.33
N LYS A 257 -4.51 -11.17 12.96
CA LYS A 257 -4.75 -11.03 14.42
C LYS A 257 -5.04 -12.36 15.10
N ASP A 258 -5.34 -13.40 14.32
CA ASP A 258 -5.55 -14.73 14.85
C ASP A 258 -4.23 -15.33 15.36
N LYS A 259 -4.36 -16.31 16.25
CA LYS A 259 -3.21 -16.93 16.90
C LYS A 259 -2.59 -17.97 15.97
N GLY A 260 -1.35 -17.72 15.58
CA GLY A 260 -0.48 -18.67 14.90
C GLY A 260 0.95 -18.52 15.42
N PRO A 261 1.83 -19.52 15.20
CA PRO A 261 3.22 -19.50 15.68
C PRO A 261 3.99 -18.25 15.21
N ASN A 262 3.56 -17.63 14.11
CA ASN A 262 4.18 -16.44 13.51
C ASN A 262 3.31 -15.17 13.60
N HIS A 263 2.17 -15.19 14.31
CA HIS A 263 1.18 -14.09 14.27
C HIS A 263 0.95 -13.38 15.60
N SER A 264 1.50 -13.89 16.69
CA SER A 264 1.05 -13.59 18.06
C SER A 264 1.20 -12.13 18.52
N ASP A 265 1.73 -11.22 17.71
CA ASP A 265 1.84 -9.80 18.04
C ASP A 265 2.00 -8.87 16.81
N LEU A 266 1.46 -9.24 15.64
CA LEU A 266 1.65 -8.42 14.42
C LEU A 266 1.03 -7.02 14.57
N GLU A 267 -0.16 -6.93 15.17
CA GLU A 267 -0.88 -5.68 15.36
C GLU A 267 -0.07 -4.64 16.14
N ASN A 268 0.40 -4.99 17.35
CA ASN A 268 1.13 -4.02 18.17
C ASN A 268 2.46 -3.64 17.54
N LYS A 269 3.19 -4.60 16.97
CA LYS A 269 4.48 -4.36 16.31
C LYS A 269 4.36 -3.44 15.11
N ILE A 270 3.39 -3.69 14.22
CA ILE A 270 3.15 -2.86 13.04
C ILE A 270 2.66 -1.47 13.45
N ASN A 271 1.66 -1.39 14.34
CA ASN A 271 1.12 -0.11 14.77
C ASN A 271 2.20 0.74 15.46
N SER A 272 3.04 0.14 16.33
CA SER A 272 4.14 0.83 17.01
C SER A 272 5.25 1.27 16.06
N ALA A 273 5.52 0.48 15.00
CA ALA A 273 6.50 0.86 13.98
C ALA A 273 6.00 2.02 13.12
N VAL A 274 4.71 2.06 12.76
CA VAL A 274 4.12 3.22 12.08
C VAL A 274 4.21 4.45 12.97
N PHE A 275 3.70 4.36 14.21
CA PHE A 275 3.80 5.42 15.21
C PHE A 275 3.97 4.80 16.61
N PRO A 276 4.94 5.25 17.42
CA PRO A 276 5.83 6.40 17.23
C PRO A 276 7.14 6.08 16.48
N GLY A 277 7.28 4.88 15.91
CA GLY A 277 8.56 4.43 15.36
C GLY A 277 9.07 5.25 14.17
N LEU A 278 8.23 5.54 13.19
CA LEU A 278 8.65 6.13 11.90
C LEU A 278 7.90 7.40 11.50
N GLN A 279 6.64 7.54 11.90
CA GLN A 279 5.80 8.70 11.57
C GLN A 279 5.41 9.46 12.84
N GLY A 280 4.95 10.70 12.66
CA GLY A 280 4.29 11.54 13.68
C GLY A 280 2.78 11.61 13.45
N GLY A 281 2.21 12.81 13.42
CA GLY A 281 0.78 13.04 13.19
C GLY A 281 0.24 12.48 11.85
N PRO A 282 -0.85 11.69 11.85
CA PRO A 282 -1.41 11.11 10.63
C PRO A 282 -2.11 12.17 9.75
N HIS A 283 -2.16 11.92 8.44
CA HIS A 283 -2.80 12.82 7.47
C HIS A 283 -4.31 12.56 7.38
N ASN A 284 -5.09 13.19 8.27
CA ASN A 284 -6.52 12.90 8.43
C ASN A 284 -7.39 13.18 7.19
N ASN A 285 -7.07 14.23 6.42
CA ASN A 285 -7.71 14.53 5.14
C ASN A 285 -7.49 13.40 4.11
N VAL A 286 -6.30 12.80 4.10
CA VAL A 286 -5.96 11.65 3.26
C VAL A 286 -6.69 10.39 3.73
N ILE A 287 -6.79 10.15 5.04
CA ILE A 287 -7.55 9.03 5.61
C ILE A 287 -9.05 9.15 5.27
N ALA A 288 -9.62 10.35 5.32
CA ALA A 288 -10.99 10.59 4.87
C ALA A 288 -11.16 10.31 3.37
N GLY A 289 -10.23 10.79 2.53
CA GLY A 289 -10.22 10.47 1.10
C GLY A 289 -10.13 8.97 0.84
N LEU A 290 -9.32 8.24 1.63
CA LEU A 290 -9.20 6.79 1.56
C LEU A 290 -10.51 6.11 1.97
N ALA A 291 -11.14 6.53 3.06
CA ALA A 291 -12.45 6.01 3.49
C ALA A 291 -13.51 6.20 2.41
N THR A 292 -13.49 7.33 1.69
CA THR A 292 -14.37 7.62 0.56
C THR A 292 -14.08 6.69 -0.63
N ALA A 293 -12.81 6.52 -0.99
CA ALA A 293 -12.41 5.60 -2.06
C ALA A 293 -12.80 4.15 -1.75
N LEU A 294 -12.59 3.68 -0.53
CA LEU A 294 -12.95 2.32 -0.10
C LEU A 294 -14.46 2.07 -0.14
N LYS A 295 -15.29 3.10 0.09
CA LYS A 295 -16.73 3.00 -0.14
C LYS A 295 -17.05 2.79 -1.62
N GLN A 296 -16.33 3.45 -2.52
CA GLN A 296 -16.50 3.29 -3.97
C GLN A 296 -16.04 1.91 -4.42
N VAL A 297 -14.95 1.39 -3.85
CA VAL A 297 -14.43 0.04 -4.16
C VAL A 297 -15.44 -1.05 -3.81
N ASP A 298 -16.26 -0.85 -2.77
CA ASP A 298 -17.29 -1.77 -2.29
C ASP A 298 -18.62 -1.69 -3.08
N THR A 299 -18.62 -1.13 -4.30
CA THR A 299 -19.82 -1.06 -5.16
C THR A 299 -19.74 -1.95 -6.39
N GLU A 300 -20.89 -2.31 -6.95
CA GLU A 300 -20.98 -3.11 -8.19
C GLU A 300 -20.44 -2.34 -9.41
N GLU A 301 -20.56 -1.01 -9.43
CA GLU A 301 -19.97 -0.18 -10.48
C GLU A 301 -18.44 -0.27 -10.47
N TYR A 302 -17.81 -0.35 -9.28
CA TYR A 302 -16.37 -0.53 -9.20
C TYR A 302 -15.94 -1.94 -9.65
N LYS A 303 -16.67 -2.98 -9.27
CA LYS A 303 -16.41 -4.35 -9.78
C LYS A 303 -16.52 -4.41 -11.30
N THR A 304 -17.52 -3.74 -11.86
CA THR A 304 -17.68 -3.60 -13.32
C THR A 304 -16.46 -2.92 -13.94
N TYR A 305 -16.04 -1.78 -13.38
CA TYR A 305 -14.81 -1.08 -13.80
C TYR A 305 -13.57 -1.98 -13.73
N ALA A 306 -13.37 -2.69 -12.62
CA ALA A 306 -12.23 -3.60 -12.46
C ALA A 306 -12.28 -4.76 -13.47
N GLY A 307 -13.48 -5.26 -13.79
CA GLY A 307 -13.72 -6.25 -14.83
C GLY A 307 -13.31 -5.76 -16.21
N LEU A 308 -13.68 -4.51 -16.55
CA LEU A 308 -13.26 -3.86 -17.80
C LEU A 308 -11.74 -3.74 -17.87
N VAL A 309 -11.08 -3.20 -16.82
CA VAL A 309 -9.62 -3.11 -16.75
C VAL A 309 -8.97 -4.48 -16.97
N ASN A 310 -9.47 -5.53 -16.31
CA ASN A 310 -8.94 -6.87 -16.47
C ASN A 310 -9.15 -7.42 -17.89
N SER A 311 -10.28 -7.12 -18.53
CA SER A 311 -10.57 -7.57 -19.90
C SER A 311 -9.81 -6.80 -20.98
N GLU A 312 -9.65 -5.49 -20.83
CA GLU A 312 -8.91 -4.66 -21.79
C GLU A 312 -7.42 -4.96 -21.77
N LEU A 313 -6.87 -5.33 -20.61
CA LEU A 313 -5.52 -5.91 -20.51
C LEU A 313 -5.36 -7.16 -21.39
N ILE A 314 -6.40 -7.99 -21.52
CA ILE A 314 -6.40 -9.18 -22.39
C ILE A 314 -6.49 -8.78 -23.87
N ILE A 315 -7.29 -7.78 -24.22
CA ILE A 315 -7.51 -7.34 -25.61
C ILE A 315 -6.28 -6.62 -26.19
N ILE A 316 -5.58 -5.82 -25.39
CA ILE A 316 -4.38 -5.07 -25.83
C ILE A 316 -3.17 -6.01 -26.04
N GLY A 317 -3.26 -7.29 -25.63
CA GLY A 317 -2.30 -8.34 -25.99
C GLY A 317 -1.11 -8.47 -25.02
N TYR A 318 -1.39 -8.82 -23.77
CA TYR A 318 -0.42 -9.29 -22.76
C TYR A 318 -0.59 -10.77 -22.40
#